data_AF-A0A3N7DMZ1-F1
#
_entry.id   AF-A0A3N7DMZ1-F1
#
_cell.length_a   1.000
_cell.length_b   1.000
_cell.length_c   1.000
_cell.angle_alpha   90.00
_cell.angle_beta   90.00
_cell.angle_gamma   90.00
#
_symmetry.space_group_name_H-M   'P 1'
#
loop_
_entity.id
_entity.type
_entity.pdbx_description
1 polymer ?
#
loop_
_entity_poly.entity_id
_entity_poly.type
_entity_poly.pdbx_seq_one_letter_code
_entity_poly.pdbx_strand_id
1 'polypeptide(L)'
;MRRYLITTSLLLLIHCCVSGQTIKGNYAIKNVETGMLLRIKDASNKNGTPLVAYPAQNWKCMTWNFISAEGNTYQLKNLLTGKTFQPKAGDDATETVLEEQALSPGNTTQQFDFEPAGKNIYWIKLKGTELYLTSGDKKGTINLPVILNRKNGTKEQQWSIYEQAPTM
;
A
#
# COMPACT_ATOMS: atom_id res chain seq x y z
N MET A 1 -68.30 7.37 10.36
CA MET A 1 -67.27 6.64 9.60
C MET A 1 -65.94 7.36 9.80
N ARG A 2 -65.05 6.83 10.66
CA ARG A 2 -63.80 7.51 11.06
C ARG A 2 -62.65 6.82 10.31
N ARG A 3 -62.04 7.53 9.35
CA ARG A 3 -60.92 7.01 8.53
C ARG A 3 -59.60 7.31 9.25
N TYR A 4 -58.84 6.26 9.55
CA TYR A 4 -57.47 6.37 10.03
C TYR A 4 -56.53 6.44 8.82
N LEU A 5 -55.70 7.48 8.75
CA LEU A 5 -54.57 7.57 7.82
C LEU A 5 -53.33 7.07 8.57
N ILE A 6 -52.87 5.87 8.23
CA ILE A 6 -51.58 5.36 8.69
C ILE A 6 -50.54 5.86 7.68
N THR A 7 -49.71 6.80 8.10
CA THR A 7 -48.54 7.22 7.33
C THR A 7 -47.39 6.28 7.65
N THR A 8 -47.10 5.33 6.75
CA THR A 8 -45.91 4.50 6.81
C THR A 8 -44.70 5.33 6.36
N SER A 9 -43.86 5.72 7.33
CA SER A 9 -42.56 6.35 7.04
C SER A 9 -41.57 5.26 6.65
N LEU A 10 -41.19 5.20 5.37
CA LEU A 10 -40.16 4.31 4.86
C LEU A 10 -38.79 4.97 5.06
N LEU A 11 -38.04 4.55 6.08
CA LEU A 11 -36.62 4.91 6.23
C LEU A 11 -35.82 4.20 5.13
N LEU A 12 -35.45 4.94 4.08
CA LEU A 12 -34.49 4.49 3.08
C LEU A 12 -33.09 4.56 3.71
N LEU A 13 -32.57 3.42 4.17
CA LEU A 13 -31.14 3.29 4.52
C LEU A 13 -30.33 3.41 3.23
N ILE A 14 -29.87 4.64 2.96
CA ILE A 14 -28.89 4.92 1.90
C ILE A 14 -27.59 4.21 2.30
N HIS A 15 -27.43 2.99 1.81
CA HIS A 15 -26.13 2.36 1.73
C HIS A 15 -25.37 3.15 0.67
N CYS A 16 -24.64 4.18 1.13
CA CYS A 16 -23.59 4.77 0.33
C CYS A 16 -22.59 3.64 0.08
N CYS A 17 -22.75 2.97 -1.05
CA CYS A 17 -21.73 2.09 -1.57
C CYS A 17 -20.53 3.00 -1.79
N VAL A 18 -19.60 2.99 -0.83
CA VAL A 18 -18.28 3.56 -1.02
C VAL A 18 -17.72 2.81 -2.21
N SER A 19 -17.80 3.44 -3.38
CA SER A 19 -17.19 2.93 -4.60
C SER A 19 -15.69 3.02 -4.37
N GLY A 20 -15.12 1.96 -3.80
CA GLY A 20 -13.69 1.87 -3.56
C GLY A 20 -12.98 2.07 -4.88
N GLN A 21 -12.06 3.03 -4.93
CA GLN A 21 -11.18 3.19 -6.08
C GLN A 21 -10.50 1.84 -6.31
N THR A 22 -10.74 1.22 -7.47
CA THR A 22 -10.06 -0.02 -7.84
C THR A 22 -8.81 0.34 -8.66
N ILE A 23 -7.63 0.16 -8.06
CA ILE A 23 -6.33 0.32 -8.73
C ILE A 23 -6.05 -0.97 -9.48
N LYS A 24 -5.82 -0.87 -10.79
CA LYS A 24 -5.51 -2.01 -11.67
C LYS A 24 -4.34 -1.66 -12.57
N GLY A 25 -3.40 -2.59 -12.70
CA GLY A 25 -2.22 -2.41 -13.56
C GLY A 25 -0.92 -2.54 -12.77
N ASN A 26 0.14 -2.00 -13.36
CA ASN A 26 1.50 -2.11 -12.87
C ASN A 26 2.01 -0.71 -12.54
N TYR A 27 2.36 -0.46 -11.28
CA TYR A 27 2.66 0.88 -10.79
C TYR A 27 3.99 0.92 -10.06
N ALA A 28 4.69 2.04 -10.19
CA ALA A 28 5.66 2.49 -9.19
C ALA A 28 4.92 3.06 -7.97
N ILE A 29 5.51 2.90 -6.79
CA ILE A 29 5.07 3.53 -5.55
C ILE A 29 6.17 4.49 -5.11
N LYS A 30 5.91 5.80 -5.23
CA LYS A 30 6.89 6.88 -5.07
C LYS A 30 6.60 7.72 -3.84
N ASN A 31 7.58 7.84 -2.96
CA ASN A 31 7.46 8.69 -1.78
C ASN A 31 7.34 10.16 -2.18
N VAL A 32 6.43 10.89 -1.54
CA VAL A 32 6.17 12.31 -1.86
C VAL A 32 7.30 13.21 -1.36
N GLU A 33 7.91 12.92 -0.21
CA GLU A 33 9.01 13.72 0.34
C GLU A 33 10.31 13.50 -0.43
N THR A 34 10.74 12.24 -0.56
CA THR A 34 12.07 11.92 -1.08
C THR A 34 12.10 11.72 -2.59
N GLY A 35 10.95 11.49 -3.23
CA GLY A 35 10.87 11.12 -4.64
C GLY A 35 11.40 9.72 -4.97
N MET A 36 11.78 8.93 -3.96
CA MET A 36 12.29 7.56 -4.12
C MET A 36 11.17 6.55 -4.30
N LEU A 37 11.47 5.46 -5.01
CA LEU A 37 10.55 4.33 -5.20
C LEU A 37 10.77 3.23 -4.18
N LEU A 38 9.69 2.51 -3.88
CA LEU A 38 9.70 1.25 -3.15
C LEU A 38 10.28 0.14 -4.04
N ARG A 39 11.44 -0.39 -3.66
CA ARG A 39 12.19 -1.40 -4.43
C ARG A 39 12.53 -2.63 -3.59
N ILE A 40 12.52 -3.81 -4.20
CA ILE A 40 13.20 -4.99 -3.64
C ILE A 40 14.72 -4.79 -3.67
N LYS A 41 15.40 -4.83 -2.52
CA LYS A 41 16.84 -4.58 -2.42
C LYS A 41 17.62 -5.49 -3.38
N ASP A 42 18.50 -4.86 -4.16
CA ASP A 42 19.38 -5.51 -5.13
C ASP A 42 18.67 -6.41 -6.15
N ALA A 43 17.36 -6.25 -6.37
CA ALA A 43 16.57 -7.12 -7.23
C ALA A 43 16.68 -8.62 -6.85
N SER A 44 16.98 -8.91 -5.58
CA SER A 44 17.05 -10.27 -5.03
C SER A 44 15.66 -10.92 -5.00
N ASN A 45 15.59 -12.23 -5.21
CA ASN A 45 14.36 -13.00 -5.09
C ASN A 45 14.31 -13.86 -3.81
N LYS A 46 15.21 -13.63 -2.85
CA LYS A 46 15.27 -14.39 -1.59
C LYS A 46 14.18 -13.91 -0.63
N ASN A 47 13.53 -14.84 0.06
CA ASN A 47 12.65 -14.47 1.17
C ASN A 47 13.46 -13.72 2.24
N GLY A 48 12.85 -12.73 2.87
CA GLY A 48 13.54 -11.86 3.83
C GLY A 48 14.32 -10.71 3.19
N THR A 49 14.28 -10.56 1.85
CA THR A 49 14.95 -9.43 1.18
C THR A 49 14.28 -8.12 1.59
N PRO A 50 15.02 -7.12 2.14
CA PRO A 50 14.43 -5.86 2.56
C PRO A 50 13.85 -5.03 1.41
N LEU A 51 12.85 -4.23 1.75
CA LEU A 51 12.30 -3.19 0.89
C LEU A 51 13.05 -1.89 1.14
N VAL A 52 13.50 -1.23 0.09
CA VAL A 52 14.37 -0.06 0.19
C VAL A 52 13.94 1.08 -0.71
N ALA A 53 14.34 2.29 -0.33
CA ALA A 53 14.21 3.50 -1.13
C ALA A 53 15.27 3.50 -2.25
N TYR A 54 14.84 3.74 -3.49
CA TYR A 54 15.75 3.81 -4.64
C TYR A 54 15.32 4.88 -5.65
N PRO A 55 16.27 5.54 -6.36
CA PRO A 55 15.94 6.49 -7.42
C PRO A 55 14.99 5.89 -8.45
N ALA A 56 14.07 6.72 -8.95
CA ALA A 56 13.06 6.25 -9.89
C ALA A 56 13.68 5.68 -11.17
N GLN A 57 13.36 4.42 -11.46
CA GLN A 57 13.73 3.71 -12.68
C GLN A 57 12.52 2.92 -13.20
N ASN A 58 12.47 2.65 -14.50
CA ASN A 58 11.42 1.80 -15.09
C ASN A 58 11.87 0.33 -15.12
N TRP A 59 12.05 -0.28 -13.93
CA TRP A 59 12.53 -1.66 -13.76
C TRP A 59 11.51 -2.52 -13.02
N LYS A 60 11.41 -3.81 -13.37
CA LYS A 60 10.47 -4.75 -12.73
C LYS A 60 10.61 -4.85 -11.20
N CYS A 61 11.82 -4.70 -10.64
CA CYS A 61 12.05 -4.82 -9.18
C CYS A 61 11.45 -3.68 -8.33
N MET A 62 10.98 -2.59 -8.95
CA MET A 62 10.29 -1.47 -8.29
C MET A 62 8.89 -1.22 -8.86
N THR A 63 8.38 -2.18 -9.64
CA THR A 63 7.03 -2.14 -10.21
C THR A 63 6.16 -3.19 -9.54
N TRP A 64 4.95 -2.77 -9.17
CA TRP A 64 4.02 -3.54 -8.35
C TRP A 64 2.69 -3.71 -9.09
N ASN A 65 2.24 -4.96 -9.20
CA ASN A 65 0.91 -5.30 -9.67
C ASN A 65 -0.06 -5.33 -8.48
N PHE A 66 -1.15 -4.59 -8.59
CA PHE A 66 -2.16 -4.45 -7.55
C PHE A 66 -3.19 -5.59 -7.66
N ILE A 67 -3.21 -6.45 -6.65
CA ILE A 67 -4.17 -7.55 -6.53
C ILE A 67 -5.22 -7.14 -5.50
N SER A 68 -6.44 -6.87 -5.96
CA SER A 68 -7.55 -6.44 -5.09
C SER A 68 -7.88 -7.53 -4.06
N ALA A 69 -7.91 -7.16 -2.79
CA ALA A 69 -8.44 -8.02 -1.72
C ALA A 69 -9.90 -7.65 -1.42
N GLU A 70 -10.16 -6.40 -1.06
CA GLU A 70 -11.49 -5.87 -0.72
C GLU A 70 -11.44 -4.34 -0.72
N GLY A 71 -12.43 -3.64 -1.30
CA GLY A 71 -12.48 -2.18 -1.26
C GLY A 71 -11.20 -1.51 -1.79
N ASN A 72 -10.51 -0.76 -0.93
CA ASN A 72 -9.22 -0.11 -1.20
C ASN A 72 -8.01 -0.88 -0.62
N THR A 73 -8.18 -2.15 -0.27
CA THR A 73 -7.13 -3.05 0.20
C THR A 73 -6.53 -3.86 -0.94
N TYR A 74 -5.20 -3.94 -0.99
CA TYR A 74 -4.45 -4.67 -2.01
C TYR A 74 -3.35 -5.56 -1.43
N GLN A 75 -3.07 -6.68 -2.09
CA GLN A 75 -1.75 -7.32 -2.07
C GLN A 75 -0.94 -6.79 -3.26
N LEU A 76 0.36 -6.58 -3.07
CA LEU A 76 1.22 -5.94 -4.06
C LEU A 76 2.25 -6.95 -4.57
N LYS A 77 2.03 -7.45 -5.79
CA LYS A 77 2.94 -8.42 -6.40
C LYS A 77 4.05 -7.71 -7.15
N ASN A 78 5.30 -7.93 -6.76
CA ASN A 78 6.46 -7.44 -7.48
C ASN A 78 6.55 -8.09 -8.87
N LEU A 79 6.81 -7.29 -9.91
CA LEU A 79 6.88 -7.81 -11.27
C LEU A 79 8.13 -8.63 -11.58
N LEU A 80 9.23 -8.44 -10.84
CA LEU A 80 10.46 -9.20 -11.07
C LEU A 80 10.39 -10.58 -10.43
N THR A 81 10.00 -10.63 -9.16
CA THR A 81 10.10 -11.84 -8.33
C THR A 81 8.80 -12.63 -8.27
N GLY A 82 7.66 -12.01 -8.62
CA GLY A 82 6.33 -12.59 -8.44
C GLY A 82 5.88 -12.71 -6.98
N LYS A 83 6.62 -12.10 -6.04
CA LYS A 83 6.38 -12.14 -4.59
C LYS A 83 5.72 -10.86 -4.09
N THR A 84 5.41 -10.80 -2.80
CA THR A 84 4.88 -9.61 -2.12
C THR A 84 5.81 -9.23 -0.96
N PHE A 85 5.44 -8.23 -0.19
CA PHE A 85 6.12 -7.88 1.04
C PHE A 85 5.19 -7.91 2.26
N GLN A 86 5.81 -8.01 3.43
CA GLN A 86 5.15 -8.02 4.73
C GLN A 86 6.11 -7.45 5.79
N PRO A 87 5.62 -7.13 6.99
CA PRO A 87 6.47 -6.84 8.14
C PRO A 87 7.43 -8.01 8.40
N LYS A 88 8.69 -7.70 8.72
CA LYS A 88 9.66 -8.69 9.15
C LYS A 88 9.19 -9.34 10.45
N ALA A 89 9.21 -10.68 10.50
CA ALA A 89 8.79 -11.42 11.67
C ALA A 89 9.74 -11.18 12.86
N GLY A 90 9.16 -11.04 14.07
CA GLY A 90 9.91 -10.85 15.31
C GLY A 90 10.49 -9.44 15.51
N ASP A 91 10.01 -8.46 14.75
CA ASP A 91 10.39 -7.07 14.89
C ASP A 91 9.43 -6.36 15.88
N ASP A 92 9.83 -6.30 17.15
CA ASP A 92 9.08 -5.62 18.23
C ASP A 92 9.40 -4.11 18.30
N ALA A 93 10.13 -3.58 17.32
CA ALA A 93 10.53 -2.18 17.28
C ALA A 93 9.33 -1.27 16.95
N THR A 94 9.41 -0.01 17.38
CA THR A 94 8.46 1.04 17.00
C THR A 94 8.44 1.30 15.49
N GLU A 95 9.49 0.87 14.80
CA GLU A 95 9.68 0.95 13.36
C GLU A 95 9.96 -0.45 12.83
N THR A 96 9.02 -1.00 12.07
CA THR A 96 9.16 -2.37 11.55
C THR A 96 9.70 -2.34 10.13
N VAL A 97 10.80 -3.08 9.87
CA VAL A 97 11.32 -3.23 8.51
C VAL A 97 10.39 -4.14 7.70
N LEU A 98 10.22 -3.82 6.41
CA LEU A 98 9.53 -4.68 5.47
C LEU A 98 10.48 -5.66 4.80
N GLU A 99 10.00 -6.87 4.56
CA GLU A 99 10.71 -7.90 3.82
C GLU A 99 9.84 -8.55 2.74
N GLU A 100 10.49 -9.02 1.69
CA GLU A 100 9.84 -9.78 0.62
C GLU A 100 9.56 -11.22 1.07
N GLN A 101 8.35 -11.71 0.76
CA GLN A 101 7.88 -13.07 1.04
C GLN A 101 6.97 -13.57 -0.08
N ALA A 102 6.78 -14.89 -0.15
CA ALA A 102 5.83 -15.49 -1.08
C ALA A 102 4.40 -14.95 -0.85
N LEU A 103 3.65 -14.76 -1.94
CA LEU A 103 2.24 -14.39 -1.87
C LEU A 103 1.43 -15.48 -1.15
N SER A 104 0.68 -15.06 -0.15
CA SER A 104 -0.26 -15.89 0.60
C SER A 104 -1.65 -15.24 0.54
N PRO A 105 -2.59 -15.79 -0.26
CA PRO A 105 -3.94 -15.25 -0.35
C PRO A 105 -4.62 -15.22 1.02
N GLY A 106 -5.29 -14.10 1.34
CA GLY A 106 -5.98 -13.93 2.61
C GLY A 106 -5.08 -13.58 3.81
N ASN A 107 -3.75 -13.63 3.67
CA ASN A 107 -2.85 -13.19 4.73
C ASN A 107 -2.93 -11.67 4.92
N THR A 108 -3.40 -11.23 6.09
CA THR A 108 -3.59 -9.81 6.40
C THR A 108 -2.26 -9.06 6.57
N THR A 109 -1.17 -9.74 6.90
CA THR A 109 0.17 -9.10 6.99
C THR A 109 0.74 -8.73 5.62
N GLN A 110 0.10 -9.18 4.55
CA GLN A 110 0.45 -8.89 3.15
C GLN A 110 -0.59 -7.99 2.47
N GLN A 111 -1.54 -7.43 3.23
CA GLN A 111 -2.62 -6.59 2.73
C GLN A 111 -2.44 -5.15 3.20
N PHE A 112 -2.56 -4.21 2.26
CA PHE A 112 -2.37 -2.79 2.51
C PHE A 112 -3.58 -1.99 2.05
N ASP A 113 -4.11 -1.14 2.93
CA ASP A 113 -5.17 -0.20 2.64
C ASP A 113 -4.56 1.07 2.03
N PHE A 114 -5.07 1.46 0.86
CA PHE A 114 -4.67 2.69 0.18
C PHE A 114 -5.66 3.79 0.55
N GLU A 115 -5.39 4.51 1.63
CA GLU A 115 -6.24 5.62 2.10
C GLU A 115 -5.92 6.89 1.28
N PRO A 116 -6.90 7.53 0.62
CA PRO A 116 -6.65 8.75 -0.15
C PRO A 116 -6.12 9.90 0.72
N ALA A 117 -5.04 10.53 0.27
CA ALA A 117 -4.46 11.76 0.84
C ALA A 117 -4.48 12.93 -0.16
N GLY A 118 -4.90 12.67 -1.39
CA GLY A 118 -4.95 13.62 -2.50
C GLY A 118 -5.10 12.88 -3.83
N LYS A 119 -5.06 13.62 -4.96
CA LYS A 119 -5.14 13.00 -6.29
C LYS A 119 -3.93 12.08 -6.51
N ASN A 120 -4.17 10.77 -6.59
CA ASN A 120 -3.15 9.72 -6.71
C ASN A 120 -2.08 9.74 -5.60
N ILE A 121 -2.40 10.29 -4.43
CA ILE A 121 -1.54 10.28 -3.24
C ILE A 121 -2.27 9.51 -2.15
N TYR A 122 -1.55 8.61 -1.48
CA TYR A 122 -2.10 7.68 -0.51
C TYR A 122 -1.28 7.65 0.77
N TRP A 123 -1.98 7.44 1.88
CA TRP A 123 -1.40 6.78 3.05
C TRP A 123 -1.55 5.27 2.81
N ILE A 124 -0.44 4.53 2.82
CA ILE A 124 -0.45 3.07 2.59
C ILE A 124 -0.35 2.40 3.95
N LYS A 125 -1.48 1.89 4.45
CA LYS A 125 -1.64 1.35 5.80
C LYS A 125 -1.58 -0.17 5.79
N LEU A 126 -0.86 -0.79 6.71
CA LEU A 126 -0.94 -2.24 6.90
C LEU A 126 -2.32 -2.61 7.48
N LYS A 127 -3.08 -3.46 6.80
CA LYS A 127 -4.47 -3.79 7.13
C LYS A 127 -4.60 -4.25 8.58
N GLY A 128 -5.54 -3.66 9.31
CA GLY A 128 -5.85 -4.01 10.71
C GLY A 128 -4.86 -3.48 11.75
N THR A 129 -3.96 -2.57 11.37
CA THR A 129 -3.00 -1.92 12.29
C THR A 129 -3.06 -0.40 12.16
N GLU A 130 -2.30 0.37 12.95
CA GLU A 130 -2.11 1.82 12.72
C GLU A 130 -0.74 2.16 12.14
N LEU A 131 -0.14 1.19 11.43
CA LEU A 131 1.18 1.32 10.84
C LEU A 131 1.10 1.62 9.34
N TYR A 132 1.89 2.59 8.91
CA TYR A 132 1.90 3.12 7.56
C TYR A 132 3.29 3.02 6.95
N LEU A 133 3.32 2.77 5.65
CA LEU A 133 4.53 2.78 4.85
C LEU A 133 5.21 4.14 4.99
N THR A 134 6.47 4.15 5.40
CA THR A 134 7.22 5.36 5.75
C THR A 134 8.62 5.29 5.16
N SER A 135 9.07 6.35 4.48
CA SER A 135 10.47 6.45 4.06
C SER A 135 11.39 6.48 5.29
N GLY A 136 12.50 5.73 5.26
CA GLY A 136 13.42 5.65 6.41
C GLY A 136 14.13 6.96 6.73
N ASP A 137 14.13 7.95 5.82
CA ASP A 137 14.60 9.29 6.07
C ASP A 137 13.88 10.33 5.19
N LYS A 138 14.25 11.60 5.36
CA LYS A 138 13.75 12.71 4.53
C LYS A 138 14.59 13.02 3.30
N LYS A 139 15.78 12.42 3.21
CA LYS A 139 16.80 12.76 2.19
C LYS A 139 16.72 11.85 0.97
N GLY A 140 16.05 10.71 1.09
CA GLY A 140 16.12 9.64 0.11
C GLY A 140 17.49 9.00 0.11
N THR A 141 18.01 8.54 1.24
CA THR A 141 19.26 7.77 1.22
C THR A 141 19.03 6.49 0.41
N ILE A 142 19.87 6.27 -0.62
CA ILE A 142 19.78 5.13 -1.51
C ILE A 142 19.94 3.84 -0.71
N ASN A 143 19.08 2.86 -0.97
CA ASN A 143 19.04 1.56 -0.29
C ASN A 143 18.73 1.61 1.21
N LEU A 144 18.28 2.76 1.73
CA LEU A 144 17.76 2.82 3.09
C LEU A 144 16.42 2.07 3.16
N PRO A 145 16.16 1.29 4.23
CA PRO A 145 14.89 0.59 4.39
C PRO A 145 13.68 1.52 4.31
N VAL A 146 12.63 1.04 3.63
CA VAL A 146 11.28 1.55 3.83
C VAL A 146 10.67 0.74 4.97
N ILE A 147 10.12 1.46 5.95
CA ILE A 147 9.64 0.88 7.20
C ILE A 147 8.13 1.09 7.35
N LEU A 148 7.57 0.45 8.36
CA LEU A 148 6.24 0.72 8.88
C LEU A 148 6.36 1.51 10.19
N ASN A 149 5.62 2.61 10.28
CA ASN A 149 5.60 3.45 11.49
C ASN A 149 4.17 3.97 11.73
N ARG A 150 3.86 4.38 12.96
CA ARG A 150 2.57 4.98 13.32
C ARG A 150 2.30 6.23 12.48
N LYS A 151 1.02 6.48 12.16
CA LYS A 151 0.61 7.69 11.42
C LYS A 151 1.13 8.94 12.12
N ASN A 152 1.89 9.75 11.39
CA ASN A 152 2.43 11.02 11.88
C ASN A 152 2.06 12.21 10.98
N GLY A 153 1.38 11.96 9.86
CA GLY A 153 0.87 12.99 8.96
C GLY A 153 1.95 13.69 8.12
N THR A 154 3.18 13.20 8.12
CA THR A 154 4.27 13.81 7.37
C THR A 154 4.35 13.29 5.92
N LYS A 155 5.10 13.98 5.06
CA LYS A 155 5.20 13.62 3.63
C LYS A 155 5.99 12.33 3.38
N GLU A 156 6.83 11.93 4.33
CA GLU A 156 7.56 10.66 4.37
C GLU A 156 6.61 9.46 4.40
N GLN A 157 5.36 9.66 4.84
CA GLN A 157 4.28 8.65 4.86
C GLN A 157 3.29 8.79 3.69
N GLN A 158 3.47 9.78 2.82
CA GLN A 158 2.64 9.97 1.64
C GLN A 158 3.31 9.35 0.42
N TRP A 159 2.53 8.59 -0.34
CA TRP A 159 3.01 7.88 -1.52
C TRP A 159 2.13 8.19 -2.72
N SER A 160 2.75 8.62 -3.80
CA SER A 160 2.11 8.70 -5.11
C SER A 160 2.30 7.40 -5.88
N ILE A 161 1.39 7.10 -6.79
CA ILE A 161 1.54 5.98 -7.73
C ILE A 161 1.48 6.49 -9.18
N TYR A 162 2.23 5.86 -10.06
CA TYR A 162 2.14 6.08 -11.50
C TYR A 162 2.43 4.78 -12.24
N GLU A 163 1.77 4.60 -13.39
CA GLU A 163 1.90 3.37 -14.18
C GLU A 163 3.33 3.20 -14.72
N GLN A 164 3.77 1.96 -14.76
CA GLN A 164 5.04 1.55 -15.35
C GLN A 164 4.85 0.34 -16.26
N ALA A 165 5.55 0.36 -17.39
CA ALA A 165 5.65 -0.74 -18.33
C ALA A 165 7.14 -1.07 -18.52
N PRO A 166 7.81 -1.72 -17.55
CA PRO A 166 9.21 -2.08 -17.66
C PRO A 166 9.40 -3.20 -18.69
N THR A 167 10.36 -3.02 -19.59
CA THR A 167 10.73 -4.04 -20.60
C THR A 167 11.77 -5.03 -20.06
N MET A 168 12.53 -4.65 -19.04
CA MET A 168 13.53 -5.47 -18.34
C MET A 168 13.15 -5.71 -16.89
#